data_AF-A0A9D6SW81-F1
#
_entry.id   AF-A0A9D6SW81-F1
#
_cell.length_a   1.000
_cell.length_b   1.000
_cell.length_c   1.000
_cell.angle_alpha   90.00
_cell.angle_beta   90.00
_cell.angle_gamma   90.00
#
_symmetry.space_group_name_H-M   'P 1'
#
loop_
_entity.id
_entity.type
_entity.pdbx_description
1 polymer ?
#
loop_
_entity_poly.entity_id
_entity_poly.type
_entity_poly.pdbx_seq_one_letter_code
_entity_poly.pdbx_strand_id
1 'polypeptide(L)'
;MSLQVGAFRDALAPLAPVYPWIVFGAGVLLGWRFHRAQLVLALFLLFAAERALSAFGDAGTGAGDPTVIAAVAVLLPLDLAALAWHSERSLRAPVGRWTLGLLLVQPLAIALLRSPELAHLAGALEGARVGGAALPGRALSQPALLAFGLALVLTSVRFALRQTLIQSGFLWALLAALLAGGAATGLASTVYLTTGGLVLIIALVETSHHMAYDDELTGLLGRRAFEDALVR
;
A
#
# COMPACT_ATOMS: atom_id res chain seq x y z
N MET A 1 -11.49 -25.14 -19.17
CA MET A 1 -10.58 -24.14 -18.56
C MET A 1 -10.91 -23.81 -17.09
N SER A 2 -12.06 -24.24 -16.55
CA SER A 2 -12.46 -24.03 -15.14
C SER A 2 -11.79 -24.98 -14.12
N LEU A 3 -11.37 -26.18 -14.54
CA LEU A 3 -10.79 -27.19 -13.63
C LEU A 3 -9.36 -26.86 -13.16
N GLN A 4 -8.57 -26.16 -13.98
CA GLN A 4 -7.21 -25.74 -13.60
C GLN A 4 -7.23 -24.60 -12.59
N VAL A 5 -8.24 -23.73 -12.62
CA VAL A 5 -8.40 -22.63 -11.66
C VAL A 5 -8.70 -23.16 -10.25
N GLY A 6 -9.49 -24.23 -10.15
CA GLY A 6 -9.78 -24.90 -8.88
C GLY A 6 -8.53 -25.53 -8.25
N ALA A 7 -7.82 -26.38 -9.00
CA ALA A 7 -6.60 -27.03 -8.50
C ALA A 7 -5.49 -26.03 -8.12
N PHE A 8 -5.37 -24.93 -8.87
CA PHE A 8 -4.42 -23.86 -8.55
C PHE A 8 -4.84 -23.07 -7.29
N ARG A 9 -6.14 -22.80 -7.11
CA ARG A 9 -6.68 -22.18 -5.90
C ARG A 9 -6.45 -23.05 -4.67
N ASP A 10 -6.64 -24.36 -4.79
CA ASP A 10 -6.45 -25.31 -3.70
C ASP A 10 -4.97 -25.46 -3.33
N ALA A 11 -4.06 -25.42 -4.31
CA ALA A 11 -2.61 -25.40 -4.07
C ALA A 11 -2.13 -24.08 -3.42
N LEU A 12 -2.78 -22.96 -3.72
CA LEU A 12 -2.47 -21.65 -3.14
C LEU A 12 -3.14 -21.39 -1.79
N ALA A 13 -4.22 -22.10 -1.45
CA ALA A 13 -4.93 -21.95 -0.19
C ALA A 13 -4.04 -21.99 1.06
N PRO A 14 -3.06 -22.91 1.20
CA PRO A 14 -2.14 -22.91 2.35
C PRO A 14 -1.08 -21.81 2.30
N LEU A 15 -0.75 -21.27 1.13
CA LEU A 15 0.24 -20.20 0.96
C LEU A 15 -0.35 -18.79 1.12
N ALA A 16 -1.65 -18.64 0.85
CA ALA A 16 -2.37 -17.38 0.95
C ALA A 16 -2.17 -16.63 2.30
N PRO A 17 -2.21 -17.28 3.48
CA PRO A 17 -2.00 -16.58 4.75
C PRO A 17 -0.52 -16.25 5.03
N VAL A 18 0.43 -16.96 4.43
CA VAL A 18 1.88 -16.75 4.67
C VAL A 18 2.46 -15.69 3.73
N TYR A 19 1.87 -15.56 2.53
CA TYR A 19 2.31 -14.65 1.49
C TYR A 19 2.49 -13.19 1.94
N PRO A 20 1.55 -12.55 2.68
CA PRO A 20 1.75 -11.18 3.16
C PRO A 20 2.95 -11.05 4.09
N TRP A 21 3.13 -11.99 5.01
CA TRP A 21 4.22 -11.95 5.98
C TRP A 21 5.59 -12.02 5.31
N ILE A 22 5.74 -12.86 4.28
CA ILE A 22 6.99 -12.97 3.53
C ILE A 22 7.26 -11.68 2.77
N VAL A 23 6.28 -11.18 2.00
CA VAL A 23 6.47 -10.01 1.14
C VAL A 23 6.76 -8.76 1.97
N PHE A 24 5.91 -8.46 2.96
CA PHE A 24 6.10 -7.27 3.77
C PHE A 24 7.30 -7.39 4.72
N GLY A 25 7.55 -8.57 5.29
CA GLY A 25 8.73 -8.83 6.12
C GLY A 25 10.04 -8.65 5.35
N ALA A 26 10.15 -9.26 4.17
CA ALA A 26 11.31 -9.09 3.30
C ALA A 26 11.47 -7.64 2.84
N GLY A 27 10.38 -6.97 2.46
CA GLY A 27 10.41 -5.58 2.03
C GLY A 27 10.84 -4.61 3.13
N VAL A 28 10.37 -4.80 4.36
CA VAL A 28 10.76 -3.98 5.51
C VAL A 28 12.25 -4.17 5.83
N LEU A 29 12.74 -5.41 5.84
CA LEU A 29 14.16 -5.71 6.04
C LEU A 29 15.03 -5.06 4.95
N LEU A 30 14.59 -5.14 3.70
CA LEU A 30 15.31 -4.57 2.57
C LEU A 30 15.30 -3.03 2.63
N GLY A 31 14.15 -2.42 2.88
CA GLY A 31 14.02 -0.97 3.05
C GLY A 31 14.87 -0.45 4.21
N TRP A 32 14.95 -1.20 5.31
CA TRP A 32 15.83 -0.89 6.44
C TRP A 32 17.30 -0.99 6.06
N ARG A 33 17.70 -2.06 5.36
CA ARG A 33 19.08 -2.27 4.87
C ARG A 33 19.56 -1.15 3.94
N PHE A 34 18.68 -0.59 3.13
CA PHE A 34 18.95 0.53 2.23
C PHE A 34 18.73 1.91 2.87
N HIS A 35 18.37 1.97 4.16
CA HIS A 35 18.11 3.21 4.91
C HIS A 35 16.98 4.07 4.32
N ARG A 36 16.08 3.46 3.56
CA ARG A 36 14.96 4.10 2.86
C ARG A 36 13.70 4.07 3.74
N ALA A 37 13.68 4.90 4.79
CA ALA A 37 12.60 4.92 5.79
C ALA A 37 11.20 5.15 5.19
N GLN A 38 11.10 5.94 4.12
CA GLN A 38 9.85 6.21 3.40
C GLN A 38 9.18 4.92 2.90
N LEU A 39 9.98 4.02 2.32
CA LEU A 39 9.50 2.75 1.80
C LEU A 39 9.14 1.76 2.90
N VAL A 40 9.92 1.75 3.98
CA VAL A 40 9.60 0.95 5.18
C VAL A 40 8.23 1.33 5.74
N LEU A 41 7.95 2.63 5.86
CA LEU A 41 6.65 3.12 6.33
C LEU A 41 5.50 2.77 5.37
N ALA A 42 5.71 2.89 4.06
CA ALA A 42 4.70 2.52 3.07
C ALA A 42 4.35 1.02 3.11
N LEU A 43 5.37 0.16 3.22
CA LEU A 43 5.19 -1.29 3.36
C LEU A 43 4.52 -1.64 4.68
N PHE A 44 4.88 -0.96 5.76
CA PHE A 44 4.23 -1.15 7.06
C PHE A 44 2.75 -0.74 7.03
N LEU A 45 2.39 0.35 6.35
CA LEU A 45 1.01 0.77 6.17
C LEU A 45 0.19 -0.22 5.35
N LEU A 46 0.74 -0.68 4.23
CA LEU A 46 0.08 -1.71 3.41
C LEU A 46 -0.14 -2.99 4.21
N PHE A 47 0.86 -3.40 5.02
CA PHE A 47 0.73 -4.54 5.92
C PHE A 47 -0.34 -4.31 7.00
N ALA A 48 -0.33 -3.16 7.66
CA ALA A 48 -1.32 -2.82 8.69
C ALA A 48 -2.74 -2.79 8.12
N ALA A 49 -2.93 -2.25 6.91
CA ALA A 49 -4.20 -2.25 6.22
C ALA A 49 -4.63 -3.68 5.83
N GLU A 50 -3.73 -4.51 5.33
CA GLU A 50 -4.00 -5.92 5.04
C GLU A 50 -4.41 -6.67 6.32
N ARG A 51 -3.70 -6.47 7.43
CA ARG A 51 -4.02 -7.08 8.72
C ARG A 51 -5.36 -6.60 9.28
N ALA A 52 -5.69 -5.32 9.12
CA ALA A 52 -6.98 -4.77 9.54
C ALA A 52 -8.12 -5.35 8.69
N LEU A 53 -7.98 -5.37 7.37
CA LEU A 53 -9.01 -5.92 6.48
C LEU A 53 -9.19 -7.43 6.61
N SER A 54 -8.13 -8.17 6.93
CA SER A 54 -8.23 -9.62 7.17
C SER A 54 -8.76 -9.96 8.56
N ALA A 55 -8.53 -9.12 9.58
CA ALA A 55 -9.05 -9.33 10.93
C ALA A 55 -10.50 -8.87 11.10
N PHE A 56 -10.88 -7.79 10.42
CA PHE A 56 -12.19 -7.14 10.57
C PHE A 56 -13.09 -7.24 9.34
N GLY A 57 -12.58 -7.78 8.22
CA GLY A 57 -13.38 -8.10 7.04
C GLY A 57 -14.19 -9.38 7.20
N ASP A 58 -15.03 -9.68 6.21
CA ASP A 58 -15.87 -10.88 6.20
C ASP A 58 -15.01 -12.15 6.20
N ALA A 59 -14.72 -12.70 7.38
CA ALA A 59 -13.98 -13.96 7.57
C ALA A 59 -14.82 -15.21 7.22
N GLY A 60 -15.87 -15.06 6.40
CA GLY A 60 -16.78 -16.13 5.99
C GLY A 60 -17.81 -16.56 7.04
N THR A 61 -17.80 -15.99 8.26
CA THR A 61 -18.69 -16.39 9.37
C THR A 61 -19.53 -15.26 9.98
N GLY A 62 -19.45 -14.04 9.46
CA GLY A 62 -20.23 -12.89 9.94
C GLY A 62 -20.03 -11.65 9.07
N ALA A 63 -20.87 -10.62 9.28
CA ALA A 63 -20.70 -9.31 8.69
C ALA A 63 -19.50 -8.60 9.36
N GLY A 64 -18.45 -8.32 8.60
CA GLY A 64 -17.27 -7.58 9.01
C GLY A 64 -17.63 -6.18 9.50
N ASP A 65 -16.71 -5.54 10.22
CA ASP A 65 -16.94 -4.22 10.81
C ASP A 65 -16.88 -3.13 9.72
N PRO A 66 -18.02 -2.57 9.29
CA PRO A 66 -18.07 -1.66 8.15
C PRO A 66 -17.34 -0.34 8.44
N THR A 67 -17.28 0.07 9.71
CA THR A 67 -16.60 1.29 10.12
C THR A 67 -15.09 1.14 9.97
N VAL A 68 -14.52 -0.01 10.36
CA VAL A 68 -13.08 -0.30 10.19
C VAL A 68 -12.71 -0.36 8.71
N ILE A 69 -13.53 -1.03 7.89
CA ILE A 69 -13.30 -1.16 6.45
C ILE A 69 -13.35 0.22 5.77
N ALA A 70 -14.35 1.05 6.10
CA ALA A 70 -14.49 2.40 5.57
C ALA A 70 -13.34 3.31 6.00
N ALA A 71 -12.91 3.22 7.26
CA ALA A 71 -11.77 3.98 7.78
C ALA A 71 -10.49 3.61 7.03
N VAL A 72 -10.15 2.32 6.92
CA VAL A 72 -8.95 1.86 6.21
C VAL A 72 -8.99 2.29 4.73
N ALA A 73 -10.14 2.21 4.07
CA ALA A 73 -10.31 2.59 2.67
C ALA A 73 -10.10 4.10 2.43
N VAL A 74 -10.30 4.95 3.43
CA VAL A 74 -10.04 6.40 3.36
C VAL A 74 -8.60 6.72 3.78
N LEU A 75 -8.12 6.10 4.85
CA LEU A 75 -6.85 6.45 5.49
C LEU A 75 -5.65 5.98 4.68
N LEU A 76 -5.69 4.73 4.19
CA LEU A 76 -4.61 4.12 3.41
C LEU A 76 -4.16 4.96 2.20
N PRO A 77 -5.06 5.39 1.29
CA PRO A 77 -4.63 6.18 0.13
C PRO A 77 -4.05 7.54 0.53
N LEU A 78 -4.59 8.18 1.57
CA LEU A 78 -4.09 9.46 2.05
C LEU A 78 -2.71 9.32 2.68
N ASP A 79 -2.47 8.27 3.46
CA ASP A 79 -1.16 7.98 4.05
C ASP A 79 -0.11 7.71 2.99
N LEU A 80 -0.45 6.93 1.95
CA LEU A 80 0.46 6.67 0.82
C LEU A 80 0.78 7.94 0.04
N ALA A 81 -0.22 8.81 -0.20
CA ALA A 81 0.01 10.09 -0.86
C ALA A 81 0.86 11.04 0.00
N ALA A 82 0.62 11.10 1.31
CA ALA A 82 1.43 11.87 2.24
C ALA A 82 2.88 11.37 2.24
N LEU A 83 3.08 10.04 2.31
CA LEU A 83 4.42 9.45 2.23
C LEU A 83 5.10 9.73 0.88
N ALA A 84 4.39 9.71 -0.24
CA ALA A 84 4.97 10.05 -1.54
C ALA A 84 5.52 11.49 -1.58
N TRP A 85 4.87 12.41 -0.86
CA TRP A 85 5.31 13.80 -0.73
C TRP A 85 6.44 13.99 0.28
N HIS A 86 6.50 13.18 1.34
CA HIS A 86 7.59 13.24 2.30
C HIS A 86 8.91 12.79 1.67
N SER A 87 9.94 13.62 1.79
CA SER A 87 11.32 13.26 1.43
C SER A 87 12.04 12.61 2.62
N GLU A 88 13.07 11.80 2.35
CA GLU A 88 13.85 11.14 3.41
C GLU A 88 14.47 12.11 4.41
N ARG A 89 14.85 13.30 3.92
CA ARG A 89 15.38 14.37 4.76
C ARG A 89 14.32 14.91 5.72
N SER A 90 13.07 14.98 5.27
CA SER A 90 11.92 15.37 6.09
C SER A 90 11.54 14.29 7.11
N LEU A 91 11.70 13.00 6.76
CA LEU A 91 11.43 11.89 7.68
C LEU A 91 12.41 11.84 8.87
N ARG A 92 13.65 12.29 8.67
CA ARG A 92 14.63 12.44 9.76
C ARG A 92 14.46 13.74 10.55
N ALA A 93 13.74 14.72 10.00
CA ALA A 93 13.40 15.96 10.68
C ALA A 93 12.34 15.70 11.78
N PRO A 94 12.18 16.60 12.77
CA PRO A 94 11.11 16.49 13.77
C PRO A 94 9.72 16.28 13.15
N VAL A 95 9.46 16.86 11.97
CA VAL A 95 8.22 16.67 11.20
C VAL A 95 7.97 15.20 10.84
N GLY A 96 9.01 14.43 10.48
CA GLY A 96 8.89 13.00 10.23
C GLY A 96 8.51 12.17 11.46
N ARG A 97 8.97 12.58 12.64
CA ARG A 97 8.56 11.97 13.91
C ARG A 97 7.08 12.20 14.21
N TRP A 98 6.53 13.35 13.81
CA TRP A 98 5.10 13.60 13.88
C TRP A 98 4.31 12.64 12.98
N THR A 99 4.79 12.36 11.76
CA THR A 99 4.15 11.37 10.87
C THR A 99 4.12 9.97 11.48
N LEU A 100 5.22 9.54 12.11
CA LEU A 100 5.30 8.29 12.88
C LEU A 100 4.30 8.26 14.05
N GLY A 101 4.22 9.36 14.80
CA GLY A 101 3.24 9.51 15.87
C GLY A 101 1.80 9.43 15.35
N LEU A 102 1.51 10.09 14.23
CA LEU A 102 0.21 10.05 13.58
C LEU A 102 -0.15 8.61 13.17
N LEU A 103 0.80 7.89 12.56
CA LEU A 103 0.65 6.49 12.18
C LEU A 103 0.28 5.58 13.37
N LEU A 104 0.93 5.79 14.52
CA LEU A 104 0.66 5.04 15.74
C LEU A 104 -0.68 5.39 16.38
N VAL A 105 -1.20 6.59 16.15
CA VAL A 105 -2.51 7.04 16.66
C VAL A 105 -3.66 6.49 15.82
N GLN A 106 -3.46 6.18 14.54
CA GLN A 106 -4.51 5.66 13.66
C GLN A 106 -5.30 4.45 14.21
N PRO A 107 -4.69 3.38 14.76
CA PRO A 107 -5.45 2.28 15.34
C PRO A 107 -6.30 2.72 16.54
N LEU A 108 -5.82 3.68 17.34
CA LEU A 108 -6.60 4.25 18.44
C LEU A 108 -7.77 5.08 17.91
N ALA A 109 -7.55 5.87 16.85
CA ALA A 109 -8.61 6.63 16.20
C ALA A 109 -9.69 5.69 15.65
N ILE A 110 -9.31 4.60 14.97
CA ILE A 110 -10.25 3.57 14.51
C ILE A 110 -11.01 2.94 15.68
N ALA A 111 -10.34 2.65 16.80
CA ALA A 111 -11.00 2.11 17.99
C ALA A 111 -12.01 3.11 18.60
N LEU A 112 -11.66 4.39 18.64
CA LEU A 112 -12.55 5.45 19.11
C LEU A 112 -13.75 5.65 18.17
N LEU A 113 -13.57 5.50 16.86
CA LEU A 113 -14.66 5.57 15.87
C LEU A 113 -15.74 4.51 16.09
N ARG A 114 -15.42 3.41 16.79
CA ARG A 114 -16.40 2.38 17.19
C ARG A 114 -17.21 2.76 18.43
N SER A 115 -16.87 3.87 19.09
CA SER A 115 -17.63 4.37 20.25
C SER A 115 -18.95 5.01 19.80
N PRO A 116 -20.02 4.90 20.61
CA PRO A 116 -21.33 5.45 20.27
C PRO A 116 -21.31 6.99 20.11
N GLU A 117 -20.35 7.67 20.75
CA GLU A 117 -20.19 9.13 20.66
C GLU A 117 -19.76 9.59 19.25
N LEU A 118 -19.03 8.74 18.52
CA LEU A 118 -18.54 9.04 17.17
C LEU A 118 -19.34 8.33 16.07
N ALA A 119 -20.51 7.77 16.42
CA ALA A 119 -21.38 7.08 15.46
C ALA A 119 -21.78 7.96 14.26
N HIS A 120 -21.89 9.27 14.46
CA HIS A 120 -22.13 10.20 13.35
C HIS A 120 -20.98 10.25 12.35
N LEU A 121 -19.73 10.25 12.84
CA LEU A 121 -18.53 10.22 11.98
C LEU A 121 -18.37 8.85 11.30
N ALA A 122 -18.64 7.77 12.02
CA ALA A 122 -18.66 6.42 11.45
C ALA A 122 -19.70 6.33 10.31
N GLY A 123 -20.91 6.84 10.53
CA GLY A 123 -21.95 6.90 9.50
C GLY A 123 -21.57 7.78 8.30
N ALA A 124 -20.87 8.89 8.52
CA ALA A 124 -20.37 9.75 7.44
C ALA A 124 -19.28 9.06 6.59
N LEU A 125 -18.41 8.26 7.22
CA LEU A 125 -17.38 7.46 6.54
C LEU A 125 -17.98 6.29 5.77
N GLU A 126 -19.02 5.67 6.33
CA GLU A 126 -19.74 4.59 5.66
C GLU A 126 -20.50 5.12 4.44
N GLY A 127 -21.14 6.30 4.57
CA GLY A 127 -21.72 7.10 3.50
C GLY A 127 -22.66 6.35 2.54
N ALA A 128 -23.16 7.02 1.52
CA ALA A 128 -23.83 6.32 0.42
C ALA A 128 -22.79 5.46 -0.31
N ARG A 129 -22.87 4.13 -0.20
CA ARG A 129 -22.00 3.23 -0.94
C ARG A 129 -22.30 3.37 -2.43
N VAL A 130 -21.30 3.74 -3.22
CA VAL A 130 -21.44 3.82 -4.68
C VAL A 130 -21.27 2.41 -5.22
N GLY A 131 -22.38 1.69 -5.24
CA GLY A 131 -22.42 0.27 -5.57
C GLY A 131 -23.85 -0.24 -5.53
N GLY A 132 -24.76 0.48 -6.18
CA GLY A 132 -26.08 -0.07 -6.52
C GLY A 132 -25.94 -1.19 -7.56
N ALA A 133 -27.04 -1.91 -7.82
CA ALA A 133 -27.20 -3.10 -8.67
C ALA A 133 -26.45 -3.15 -10.03
N ALA A 134 -25.83 -2.06 -10.47
CA ALA A 134 -24.99 -1.97 -11.66
C ALA A 134 -23.56 -2.54 -11.49
N LEU A 135 -23.03 -2.68 -10.26
CA LEU A 135 -21.67 -3.21 -10.01
C LEU A 135 -21.66 -4.23 -8.85
N PRO A 136 -22.15 -5.45 -9.06
CA PRO A 136 -22.09 -6.50 -8.03
C PRO A 136 -20.63 -6.76 -7.64
N GLY A 137 -20.26 -6.40 -6.40
CA GLY A 137 -18.93 -6.65 -5.82
C GLY A 137 -18.10 -5.41 -5.48
N ARG A 138 -18.45 -4.21 -5.97
CA ARG A 138 -17.66 -2.98 -5.73
C ARG A 138 -18.37 -2.03 -4.77
N ALA A 139 -18.20 -2.27 -3.47
CA ALA A 139 -18.83 -1.48 -2.40
C ALA A 139 -17.83 -0.49 -1.77
N LEU A 140 -17.35 0.49 -2.55
CA LEU A 140 -16.56 1.59 -1.99
C LEU A 140 -17.49 2.72 -1.52
N SER A 141 -17.21 3.28 -0.34
CA SER A 141 -17.91 4.47 0.14
C SER A 141 -17.51 5.70 -0.68
N GLN A 142 -18.41 6.66 -0.87
CA GLN A 142 -18.11 7.95 -1.49
C GLN A 142 -16.85 8.64 -0.92
N PRO A 143 -16.65 8.74 0.40
CA PRO A 143 -15.44 9.35 0.95
C PRO A 143 -14.17 8.57 0.57
N ALA A 144 -14.22 7.23 0.49
CA ALA A 144 -13.08 6.44 0.04
C ALA A 144 -12.73 6.76 -1.42
N LEU A 145 -13.73 6.86 -2.31
CA LEU A 145 -13.48 7.24 -3.71
C LEU A 145 -12.85 8.63 -3.84
N LEU A 146 -13.31 9.60 -3.06
CA LEU A 146 -12.71 10.94 -3.01
C LEU A 146 -11.28 10.90 -2.50
N ALA A 147 -11.01 10.12 -1.43
CA ALA A 147 -9.68 9.94 -0.88
C ALA A 147 -8.72 9.30 -1.89
N PHE A 148 -9.15 8.23 -2.58
CA PHE A 148 -8.37 7.60 -3.65
C PHE A 148 -8.14 8.53 -4.83
N GLY A 149 -9.16 9.30 -5.25
CA GLY A 149 -9.03 10.28 -6.33
C GLY A 149 -8.01 11.37 -5.98
N LEU A 150 -8.12 11.95 -4.77
CA LEU A 150 -7.18 12.94 -4.27
C LEU A 150 -5.76 12.37 -4.18
N ALA A 151 -5.62 11.18 -3.60
CA ALA A 151 -4.33 10.51 -3.48
C ALA A 151 -3.69 10.28 -4.84
N LEU A 152 -4.45 9.77 -5.83
CA LEU A 152 -3.98 9.54 -7.19
C LEU A 152 -3.45 10.82 -7.82
N VAL A 153 -4.21 11.92 -7.73
CA VAL A 153 -3.78 13.24 -8.23
C VAL A 153 -2.47 13.66 -7.55
N LEU A 154 -2.40 13.60 -6.22
CA LEU A 154 -1.22 14.02 -5.46
C LEU A 154 0.03 13.19 -5.80
N THR A 155 -0.09 11.87 -5.89
CA THR A 155 1.00 10.99 -6.31
C THR A 155 1.38 11.17 -7.78
N SER A 156 0.41 11.46 -8.66
CA SER A 156 0.70 11.66 -10.09
C SER A 156 1.43 12.98 -10.32
N VAL A 157 1.00 14.05 -9.64
CA VAL A 157 1.72 15.33 -9.63
C VAL A 157 3.14 15.11 -9.10
N ARG A 158 3.29 14.37 -8.00
CA ARG A 158 4.60 14.09 -7.42
C ARG A 158 5.51 13.30 -8.36
N PHE A 159 4.95 12.30 -9.05
CA PHE A 159 5.64 11.53 -10.06
C PHE A 159 6.06 12.39 -11.26
N ALA A 160 5.17 13.24 -11.77
CA ALA A 160 5.49 14.16 -12.87
C ALA A 160 6.64 15.13 -12.50
N LEU A 161 6.71 15.56 -11.23
CA LEU A 161 7.74 16.46 -10.74
C LEU A 161 9.10 15.81 -10.48
N ARG A 162 9.16 14.50 -10.18
CA ARG A 162 10.42 13.83 -9.78
C ARG A 162 10.74 12.50 -10.43
N GLN A 163 9.95 12.05 -11.39
CA GLN A 163 10.18 10.94 -12.34
C GLN A 163 11.14 9.83 -11.85
N THR A 164 10.93 9.36 -10.62
CA THR A 164 11.79 8.35 -9.97
C THR A 164 11.02 7.05 -9.88
N LEU A 165 11.75 5.93 -9.99
CA LEU A 165 11.19 4.57 -9.91
C LEU A 165 10.42 4.34 -8.60
N ILE A 166 10.88 4.94 -7.50
CA ILE A 166 10.16 4.88 -6.22
C ILE A 166 8.77 5.52 -6.35
N GLN A 167 8.65 6.66 -7.02
CA GLN A 167 7.38 7.39 -7.16
C GLN A 167 6.40 6.67 -8.10
N SER A 168 6.87 6.02 -9.16
CA SER A 168 6.02 5.13 -9.96
C SER A 168 5.57 3.92 -9.13
N GLY A 169 6.44 3.39 -8.27
CA GLY A 169 6.09 2.34 -7.32
C GLY A 169 4.93 2.72 -6.39
N PHE A 170 4.93 3.96 -5.85
CA PHE A 170 3.83 4.49 -5.04
C PHE A 170 2.51 4.58 -5.82
N LEU A 171 2.54 5.01 -7.10
CA LEU A 171 1.35 5.03 -7.95
C LEU A 171 0.78 3.64 -8.16
N TRP A 172 1.62 2.66 -8.48
CA TRP A 172 1.18 1.28 -8.67
C TRP A 172 0.66 0.66 -7.38
N ALA A 173 1.29 0.93 -6.23
CA ALA A 173 0.79 0.50 -4.93
C ALA A 173 -0.59 1.11 -4.60
N LEU A 174 -0.80 2.38 -4.96
CA LEU A 174 -2.09 3.05 -4.77
C LEU A 174 -3.19 2.47 -5.67
N LEU A 175 -2.85 2.15 -6.93
CA LEU A 175 -3.76 1.45 -7.84
C LEU A 175 -4.11 0.05 -7.31
N ALA A 176 -3.12 -0.68 -6.79
CA ALA A 176 -3.35 -1.99 -6.18
C ALA A 176 -4.27 -1.88 -4.94
N ALA A 177 -4.08 -0.87 -4.09
CA ALA A 177 -4.96 -0.59 -2.96
C ALA A 177 -6.40 -0.24 -3.40
N LEU A 178 -6.56 0.51 -4.50
CA LEU A 178 -7.88 0.81 -5.07
C LEU A 178 -8.59 -0.46 -5.56
N LEU A 179 -7.85 -1.37 -6.20
CA LEU A 179 -8.38 -2.67 -6.60
C LEU A 179 -8.75 -3.54 -5.39
N ALA A 180 -7.92 -3.51 -4.34
CA ALA A 180 -8.15 -4.22 -3.09
C ALA A 180 -9.44 -3.78 -2.39
N GLY A 181 -9.72 -2.47 -2.36
CA GLY A 181 -10.96 -1.92 -1.80
C GLY A 181 -12.20 -2.21 -2.66
N GLY A 182 -12.01 -2.44 -3.97
CA GLY A 182 -13.07 -2.79 -4.90
C GLY A 182 -13.41 -4.28 -4.97
N ALA A 183 -12.57 -5.18 -4.45
CA ALA A 183 -12.68 -6.63 -4.62
C ALA A 183 -13.55 -7.34 -3.57
N ALA A 184 -14.25 -6.58 -2.72
CA ALA A 184 -14.84 -7.04 -1.45
C ALA A 184 -13.80 -7.66 -0.49
N THR A 185 -14.08 -7.67 0.81
CA THR A 185 -13.14 -8.17 1.83
C THR A 185 -12.84 -9.66 1.62
N GLY A 186 -11.57 -10.07 1.75
CA GLY A 186 -11.14 -11.47 1.60
C GLY A 186 -9.80 -11.64 0.86
N LEU A 187 -9.56 -12.85 0.34
CA LEU A 187 -8.28 -13.26 -0.27
C LEU A 187 -7.86 -12.34 -1.43
N ALA A 188 -8.81 -11.86 -2.24
CA ALA A 188 -8.52 -10.96 -3.35
C ALA A 188 -7.92 -9.63 -2.87
N SER A 189 -8.47 -9.04 -1.80
CA SER A 189 -7.97 -7.80 -1.20
C SER A 189 -6.54 -7.96 -0.68
N THR A 190 -6.28 -9.07 0.03
CA THR A 190 -4.93 -9.44 0.49
C THR A 190 -3.95 -9.57 -0.67
N VAL A 191 -4.32 -10.27 -1.75
CA VAL A 191 -3.46 -10.44 -2.95
C VAL A 191 -3.15 -9.10 -3.62
N TYR A 192 -4.12 -8.20 -3.75
CA TYR A 192 -3.87 -6.88 -4.34
C TYR A 192 -2.94 -6.03 -3.47
N LEU A 193 -3.16 -5.95 -2.15
CA LEU A 193 -2.31 -5.17 -1.25
C LEU A 193 -0.87 -5.70 -1.19
N THR A 194 -0.72 -7.02 -1.13
CA THR A 194 0.60 -7.67 -1.16
C THR A 194 1.30 -7.47 -2.49
N THR A 195 0.58 -7.53 -3.61
CA THR A 195 1.14 -7.19 -4.94
C THR A 195 1.61 -5.74 -4.98
N GLY A 196 0.84 -4.80 -4.41
CA GLY A 196 1.27 -3.39 -4.27
C GLY A 196 2.56 -3.24 -3.46
N GLY A 197 2.68 -4.00 -2.37
CA GLY A 197 3.91 -4.11 -1.59
C GLY A 197 5.09 -4.67 -2.41
N LEU A 198 4.85 -5.71 -3.21
CA LEU A 198 5.86 -6.30 -4.08
C LEU A 198 6.36 -5.30 -5.14
N VAL A 199 5.46 -4.50 -5.73
CA VAL A 199 5.84 -3.46 -6.69
C VAL A 199 6.76 -2.41 -6.03
N LEU A 200 6.50 -2.02 -4.78
CA LEU A 200 7.41 -1.14 -4.03
C LEU A 200 8.79 -1.77 -3.78
N ILE A 201 8.84 -3.08 -3.51
CA ILE A 201 10.09 -3.82 -3.34
C ILE A 201 10.88 -3.86 -4.65
N ILE A 202 10.21 -4.14 -5.78
CA ILE A 202 10.83 -4.15 -7.10
C ILE A 202 11.40 -2.76 -7.42
N ALA A 203 10.61 -1.70 -7.21
CA ALA A 203 11.05 -0.32 -7.41
C ALA A 203 12.27 0.05 -6.53
N LEU A 204 12.33 -0.44 -5.28
CA LEU A 204 13.48 -0.27 -4.40
C LEU A 204 14.73 -0.97 -4.94
N VAL A 205 14.59 -2.23 -5.36
CA VAL A 205 15.70 -3.02 -5.92
C VAL A 205 16.22 -2.38 -7.18
N GLU A 206 15.35 -1.96 -8.08
CA GLU A 206 15.70 -1.31 -9.35
C GLU A 206 16.42 0.02 -9.10
N THR A 207 15.89 0.84 -8.18
CA THR A 207 16.55 2.10 -7.78
C THR A 207 17.95 1.84 -7.20
N SER A 208 18.11 0.79 -6.38
CA SER A 208 19.41 0.40 -5.85
C SER A 208 20.38 -0.09 -6.94
N HIS A 209 19.88 -0.76 -7.98
CA HIS A 209 20.72 -1.21 -9.08
C HIS A 209 21.17 -0.03 -9.94
N HIS A 210 20.26 0.87 -10.28
CA HIS A 210 20.57 2.07 -11.06
C HIS A 210 21.65 2.92 -10.37
N MET A 211 21.54 3.13 -9.05
CA MET A 211 22.60 3.85 -8.29
C MET A 211 23.94 3.11 -8.23
N ALA A 212 23.97 1.79 -8.46
CA ALA A 212 25.21 1.01 -8.40
C ALA A 212 25.89 0.86 -9.78
N TYR A 213 25.13 1.04 -10.87
CA TYR A 213 25.58 0.85 -12.25
C TYR A 213 25.74 2.16 -13.01
N ASP A 214 25.06 3.25 -12.61
CA ASP A 214 25.19 4.57 -13.23
C ASP A 214 25.80 5.57 -12.26
N ASP A 215 26.88 6.24 -12.69
CA ASP A 215 27.48 7.35 -11.95
C ASP A 215 26.78 8.66 -12.33
N GLU A 216 25.91 9.15 -11.43
CA GLU A 216 25.15 10.40 -11.62
C GLU A 216 26.05 11.64 -11.74
N LEU A 217 27.32 11.59 -11.30
CA LEU A 217 28.24 12.73 -11.39
C LEU A 217 28.88 12.89 -12.78
N THR A 218 28.99 11.80 -13.55
CA THR A 218 29.70 11.79 -14.83
C THR A 218 28.84 11.32 -16.02
N GLY A 219 27.67 10.71 -15.76
CA GLY A 219 26.82 10.12 -16.78
C GLY A 219 27.43 8.86 -17.44
N LEU A 220 28.52 8.35 -16.86
CA LEU A 220 29.20 7.14 -17.31
C LEU A 220 28.77 5.94 -16.47
N LEU A 221 28.96 4.76 -17.05
CA LEU A 221 28.80 3.48 -16.36
C LEU A 221 29.74 3.42 -15.14
N GLY A 222 29.18 3.12 -13.98
CA GLY A 222 29.90 2.99 -12.72
C GLY A 222 30.94 1.86 -12.74
N ARG A 223 31.83 1.83 -11.75
CA ARG A 223 33.00 0.93 -11.71
C ARG A 223 32.67 -0.54 -11.99
N ARG A 224 31.55 -1.06 -11.48
CA ARG A 224 31.13 -2.47 -11.66
C ARG A 224 30.68 -2.76 -13.10
N ALA A 225 30.00 -1.82 -13.73
CA ALA A 225 29.57 -1.95 -15.11
C ALA A 225 30.76 -1.91 -16.09
N PHE A 226 31.78 -1.12 -15.78
CA PHE A 226 33.04 -1.09 -16.52
C PHE A 226 33.84 -2.39 -16.34
N GLU A 227 33.91 -2.91 -15.11
CA GLU A 227 34.54 -4.22 -14.83
C GLU A 227 33.81 -5.36 -15.55
N ASP A 228 32.48 -5.41 -15.55
CA ASP A 228 31.68 -6.42 -16.29
C ASP A 228 31.83 -6.29 -17.81
N ALA A 229 31.96 -5.07 -18.34
CA ALA A 229 32.20 -4.83 -19.77
C ALA A 229 33.61 -5.23 -20.23
N LEU A 230 34.61 -5.21 -19.34
CA LEU A 230 35.98 -5.67 -19.61
C LEU A 230 36.11 -7.20 -19.63
N VAL A 231 35.20 -7.91 -18.95
CA VAL A 231 35.19 -9.37 -18.87
C VAL A 231 34.44 -10.01 -20.06
N ARG A 232 33.66 -9.22 -20.81
CA ARG A 232 32.91 -9.67 -21.99
C ARG A 232 33.68 -9.40 -23.29
#